data_AF-A0AAV5X0J4-F1
#
_entry.id   AF-A0AAV5X0J4-F1
#
_cell.length_a   1.000
_cell.length_b   1.000
_cell.length_c   1.000
_cell.angle_alpha   90.00
_cell.angle_beta   90.00
_cell.angle_gamma   90.00
#
_symmetry.space_group_name_H-M   'P 1'
#
loop_
_entity.id
_entity.type
_entity.pdbx_description
1 polymer ?
#
loop_
_entity_poly.entity_id
_entity_poly.type
_entity_poly.pdbx_seq_one_letter_code
_entity_poly.pdbx_strand_id
1 'polypeptide(L)'
;KYSRHIREHMEDKIELPSRMKKMQSRFLYFEMHDLNKDNAIDGIELLKMMSHDHGKGVTMFGAPVKNEELMIERIDKTLADIDFDGNGFITFSEFSLHQ
;
A
#
# COMPACT_ATOMS: atom_id res chain seq x y z
N LYS A 1 10.56 -0.09 5.05
CA LYS A 1 9.14 -0.50 5.14
C LYS A 1 8.77 -1.30 3.89
N TYR A 2 8.76 -0.69 2.69
CA TYR A 2 8.46 -1.33 1.40
C TYR A 2 9.25 -2.62 1.08
N SER A 3 10.59 -2.57 1.01
CA SER A 3 11.39 -3.74 0.60
C SER A 3 11.24 -4.95 1.52
N ARG A 4 10.95 -4.72 2.81
CA ARG A 4 10.68 -5.81 3.75
C ARG A 4 9.33 -6.47 3.46
N HIS A 5 8.31 -5.65 3.24
CA HIS A 5 6.96 -6.12 2.91
C HIS A 5 6.94 -6.91 1.60
N ILE A 6 7.59 -6.40 0.55
CA ILE A 6 7.68 -7.09 -0.75
C ILE A 6 8.33 -8.46 -0.58
N ARG A 7 9.42 -8.56 0.19
CA ARG A 7 10.11 -9.83 0.40
C ARG A 7 9.26 -10.85 1.16
N GLU A 8 8.54 -10.41 2.19
CA GLU A 8 7.61 -11.26 2.94
C GLU A 8 6.43 -11.71 2.05
N HIS A 9 5.90 -10.84 1.20
CA HIS A 9 4.84 -11.17 0.24
C HIS A 9 5.27 -12.21 -0.80
N MET A 10 6.53 -12.17 -1.24
CA MET A 10 7.08 -13.10 -2.23
C MET A 10 7.58 -14.43 -1.62
N GLU A 11 7.38 -14.67 -0.31
CA GLU A 11 7.82 -15.88 0.40
C GLU A 11 9.30 -16.24 0.15
N ASP A 12 10.18 -15.24 -0.01
CA ASP A 12 11.58 -15.44 -0.41
C ASP A 12 11.80 -16.25 -1.72
N LYS A 13 10.76 -16.46 -2.54
CA LYS A 13 10.83 -17.19 -3.82
C LYS A 13 11.60 -16.45 -4.91
N ILE A 14 11.85 -15.15 -4.71
CA ILE A 14 12.61 -14.31 -5.62
C ILE A 14 13.71 -13.62 -4.81
N GLU A 15 14.95 -13.77 -5.25
CA GLU A 15 16.07 -12.96 -4.78
C GLU A 15 15.88 -11.52 -5.24
N LEU A 16 15.14 -10.72 -4.47
CA LEU A 16 15.12 -9.28 -4.65
C LEU A 16 16.55 -8.77 -4.43
N PRO A 17 17.10 -7.94 -5.34
CA PRO A 17 18.43 -7.37 -5.18
C PRO A 17 18.59 -6.79 -3.78
N SER A 18 19.67 -7.17 -3.07
CA SER A 18 19.93 -6.73 -1.68
C SER A 18 19.91 -5.21 -1.51
N ARG A 19 20.04 -4.48 -2.62
CA ARG A 19 20.00 -3.02 -2.73
C ARG A 19 18.95 -2.54 -3.74
N MET A 20 17.67 -2.82 -3.51
CA MET A 20 16.58 -2.14 -4.24
C MET A 20 16.63 -0.61 -3.98
N LYS A 21 16.67 0.19 -5.04
CA LYS A 21 16.59 1.66 -4.93
C LYS A 21 15.23 2.02 -4.32
N LYS A 22 15.17 3.00 -3.39
CA LYS A 22 13.93 3.41 -2.70
C LYS A 22 12.73 3.63 -3.64
N MET A 23 12.98 4.17 -4.82
CA MET A 23 11.97 4.39 -5.85
C MET A 23 11.42 3.08 -6.43
N GLN A 24 12.28 2.11 -6.75
CA GLN A 24 11.86 0.81 -7.26
C GLN A 24 11.05 0.03 -6.21
N SER A 25 11.44 0.08 -4.94
CA SER A 25 10.66 -0.55 -3.88
C SER A 25 9.30 0.10 -3.68
N ARG A 26 9.16 1.41 -3.91
CA ARG A 26 7.85 2.08 -3.84
C ARG A 26 6.98 1.72 -5.02
N PHE A 27 7.55 1.72 -6.22
CA PHE A 27 6.84 1.32 -7.43
C PHE A 27 6.35 -0.13 -7.35
N LEU A 28 7.22 -1.05 -6.95
CA LEU A 28 6.84 -2.46 -6.78
C LEU A 28 5.80 -2.62 -5.67
N TYR A 29 5.86 -1.82 -4.60
CA TYR A 29 4.82 -1.82 -3.57
C TYR A 29 3.46 -1.37 -4.10
N PHE A 30 3.45 -0.30 -4.89
CA PHE A 30 2.25 0.21 -5.56
C PHE A 30 1.65 -0.85 -6.49
N GLU A 31 2.46 -1.40 -7.40
CA GLU A 31 2.07 -2.46 -8.33
C GLU A 31 1.52 -3.72 -7.65
N MET A 32 2.01 -4.09 -6.47
CA MET A 32 1.47 -5.26 -5.76
C MET A 32 0.05 -5.03 -5.21
N HIS A 33 -0.36 -3.78 -5.02
CA HIS A 33 -1.68 -3.44 -4.44
C HIS A 33 -2.66 -2.88 -5.47
N ASP A 34 -2.18 -2.45 -6.65
CA ASP A 34 -2.99 -2.29 -7.86
C ASP A 34 -3.35 -3.70 -8.40
N LEU A 35 -4.51 -4.18 -7.98
CA LEU A 35 -5.00 -5.54 -8.24
C LEU A 35 -5.67 -5.65 -9.61
N ASN A 36 -6.30 -4.57 -10.07
CA ASN A 36 -7.02 -4.53 -11.33
C ASN A 36 -6.14 -4.05 -12.52
N LYS A 37 -4.93 -3.56 -12.24
CA LYS A 37 -3.92 -3.07 -13.20
C LYS A 37 -4.33 -1.81 -13.96
N ASP A 38 -5.04 -0.90 -13.30
CA ASP A 38 -5.43 0.39 -13.86
C ASP A 38 -4.43 1.54 -13.59
N ASN A 39 -3.33 1.26 -12.87
CA ASN A 39 -2.31 2.21 -12.42
C ASN A 39 -2.80 3.20 -11.37
N ALA A 40 -3.85 2.85 -10.63
CA ALA A 40 -4.35 3.58 -9.50
C ALA A 40 -4.61 2.62 -8.31
N ILE A 41 -4.80 3.19 -7.13
CA ILE A 41 -5.23 2.46 -5.94
C ILE A 41 -6.57 3.05 -5.51
N ASP A 42 -7.62 2.24 -5.54
CA ASP A 42 -8.94 2.62 -5.04
C ASP A 42 -9.10 2.31 -3.53
N GLY A 43 -10.24 2.73 -2.95
CA GLY A 43 -10.54 2.49 -1.53
C GLY A 43 -10.64 1.01 -1.14
N ILE A 44 -11.02 0.12 -2.07
CA ILE A 44 -11.11 -1.34 -1.84
C ILE A 44 -9.71 -1.97 -1.83
N GLU A 45 -8.84 -1.52 -2.72
CA GLU A 45 -7.43 -1.91 -2.74
C GLU A 45 -6.69 -1.40 -1.51
N LEU A 46 -7.00 -0.17 -1.08
CA LEU A 46 -6.54 0.40 0.18
C LEU A 46 -7.02 -0.42 1.39
N LEU A 47 -8.29 -0.85 1.41
CA LEU A 47 -8.86 -1.74 2.43
C LEU A 47 -8.10 -3.07 2.50
N LYS A 48 -7.86 -3.71 1.36
CA LYS A 48 -7.13 -4.98 1.29
C LYS A 48 -5.70 -4.80 1.78
N MET A 49 -5.04 -3.71 1.40
CA MET A 49 -3.70 -3.36 1.86
C MET A 49 -3.64 -3.16 3.38
N MET A 50 -4.66 -2.53 3.98
CA MET A 50 -4.75 -2.34 5.43
C MET A 50 -5.08 -3.63 6.20
N SER A 51 -5.81 -4.55 5.57
CA SER A 51 -6.22 -5.83 6.14
C SER A 51 -5.16 -6.93 5.99
N HIS A 52 -4.21 -6.76 5.07
CA HIS A 52 -3.15 -7.73 4.79
C HIS A 52 -2.09 -7.73 5.89
N ASP A 53 -2.01 -8.82 6.67
CA ASP A 53 -1.03 -9.01 7.76
C ASP A 53 -0.19 -10.27 7.55
N HIS A 54 1.13 -10.14 7.72
CA HIS A 54 2.08 -11.25 7.75
C HIS A 54 2.39 -11.72 9.19
N GLY A 55 1.48 -11.52 10.14
CA GLY A 55 1.65 -11.87 11.55
C GLY A 55 2.60 -10.96 12.33
N LYS A 56 2.96 -9.79 11.77
CA LYS A 56 3.87 -8.79 12.40
C LYS A 56 3.21 -7.44 12.69
N GLY A 57 1.92 -7.28 12.37
CA GLY A 57 1.07 -6.25 12.96
C GLY A 57 1.31 -4.80 12.51
N VAL A 58 2.06 -4.57 11.42
CA VAL A 58 2.27 -3.21 10.89
C VAL A 58 2.26 -3.23 9.37
N THR A 59 1.13 -2.82 8.77
CA THR A 59 1.05 -2.43 7.36
C THR A 59 1.64 -1.02 7.17
N MET A 60 1.84 -0.58 5.93
CA MET A 60 2.30 0.79 5.64
C MET A 60 1.40 1.85 6.27
N PHE A 61 0.10 1.57 6.31
CA PHE A 61 -0.91 2.47 6.84
C PHE A 61 -1.15 2.28 8.33
N GLY A 62 -0.57 1.26 8.97
CA GLY A 62 -0.50 1.06 10.41
C GLY A 62 -0.90 -0.35 10.85
N ALA A 63 -1.35 -0.52 12.10
CA ALA A 63 -1.78 -1.82 12.58
C ALA A 63 -3.03 -2.31 11.83
N PRO A 64 -3.15 -3.62 11.53
CA PRO A 64 -4.35 -4.18 10.94
C PRO A 64 -5.55 -3.86 11.84
N VAL A 65 -6.59 -3.30 11.24
CA VAL A 65 -7.78 -2.84 11.94
C VAL A 65 -8.81 -3.97 11.89
N LYS A 66 -9.35 -4.37 13.04
CA LYS A 66 -10.32 -5.49 13.14
C LYS A 66 -11.78 -5.04 13.03
N ASN A 67 -12.05 -3.74 13.14
CA ASN A 67 -13.38 -3.16 13.12
C ASN A 67 -13.58 -2.40 11.80
N GLU A 68 -14.73 -2.61 11.17
CA GLU A 68 -15.04 -2.08 9.84
C GLU A 68 -15.20 -0.56 9.85
N GLU A 69 -15.83 0.02 10.86
CA GLU A 69 -15.99 1.48 10.98
C GLU A 69 -14.64 2.20 11.09
N LEU A 70 -13.72 1.64 11.87
CA LEU A 70 -12.35 2.15 11.99
C LEU A 70 -11.53 1.94 10.71
N MET A 71 -11.86 0.92 9.91
CA MET A 71 -11.25 0.74 8.59
C MET A 71 -11.71 1.82 7.62
N ILE A 72 -13.02 2.08 7.57
CA ILE A 72 -13.61 3.13 6.73
C ILE A 72 -13.02 4.49 7.11
N GLU A 73 -12.99 4.84 8.40
CA GLU A 73 -12.42 6.11 8.87
C GLU A 73 -10.94 6.26 8.45
N ARG A 74 -10.19 5.16 8.43
CA ARG A 74 -8.78 5.18 8.03
C ARG A 74 -8.60 5.31 6.52
N ILE A 75 -9.46 4.68 5.75
CA ILE A 75 -9.51 4.82 4.29
C ILE A 75 -9.83 6.28 3.94
N ASP A 76 -10.87 6.85 4.55
CA ASP A 76 -11.28 8.24 4.33
C ASP A 76 -10.16 9.22 4.65
N LYS A 77 -9.47 9.04 5.78
CA LYS A 77 -8.29 9.86 6.14
C LYS A 77 -7.15 9.72 5.14
N THR A 78 -6.89 8.50 4.69
CA THR A 78 -5.80 8.25 3.75
C THR A 78 -6.08 8.87 2.39
N LEU A 79 -7.32 8.77 1.91
CA LEU A 79 -7.74 9.45 0.68
C LEU A 79 -7.62 10.97 0.87
N ALA A 80 -8.14 11.54 1.96
CA ALA A 80 -8.03 12.97 2.23
C ALA A 80 -6.57 13.50 2.28
N ASP A 81 -5.62 12.66 2.67
CA ASP A 81 -4.20 13.03 2.77
C ASP A 81 -3.41 12.85 1.45
N ILE A 82 -3.86 11.97 0.54
CA ILE A 82 -3.07 11.49 -0.62
C ILE A 82 -3.76 11.75 -1.96
N ASP A 83 -5.09 11.61 -2.02
CA ASP A 83 -5.89 11.90 -3.21
C ASP A 83 -5.99 13.42 -3.38
N PHE A 84 -5.08 13.99 -4.16
CA PHE A 84 -4.92 15.44 -4.27
C PHE A 84 -5.94 16.07 -5.22
N ASP A 85 -6.43 15.31 -6.20
CA ASP A 85 -7.45 15.77 -7.14
C ASP A 85 -8.89 15.40 -6.71
N GLY A 86 -9.04 14.56 -5.69
CA GLY A 86 -10.31 14.20 -5.07
C GLY A 86 -11.14 13.25 -5.93
N ASN A 87 -10.52 12.47 -6.81
CA ASN A 87 -11.21 11.59 -7.74
C ASN A 87 -11.55 10.20 -7.16
N GLY A 88 -11.10 9.91 -5.93
CA GLY A 88 -11.30 8.64 -5.23
C GLY A 88 -10.24 7.58 -5.52
N PHE A 89 -9.19 7.93 -6.25
CA PHE A 89 -8.09 7.06 -6.66
C PHE A 89 -6.75 7.67 -6.29
N ILE A 90 -5.79 6.83 -5.91
CA ILE A 90 -4.42 7.24 -5.63
C ILE A 90 -3.53 6.75 -6.77
N THR A 91 -3.05 7.67 -7.60
CA THR A 91 -2.05 7.36 -8.64
C THR A 91 -0.66 7.16 -8.05
N PHE A 92 0.26 6.54 -8.79
CA PHE A 92 1.65 6.41 -8.34
C PHE A 92 2.32 7.78 -8.09
N SER A 93 1.95 8.79 -8.88
CA SER A 93 2.44 10.16 -8.69
C SER A 93 2.06 10.69 -7.32
N GLU A 94 0.79 10.59 -6.94
CA GLU A 94 0.27 11.03 -5.64
C GLU A 94 0.86 10.20 -4.49
N PHE A 95 0.88 8.88 -4.65
CA PHE A 95 1.52 7.95 -3.71
C PHE A 95 3.00 8.29 -3.46
N SER A 96 3.72 8.76 -4.49
CA SER A 96 5.14 9.09 -4.38
C SER A 96 5.43 10.39 -3.63
N LEU A 97 4.44 11.29 -3.55
CA LEU A 97 4.51 12.56 -2.83
C LEU A 97 4.24 12.39 -1.33
N HIS A 98 3.47 11.36 -0.96
CA HIS A 98 3.24 10.98 0.43
C HIS A 98 4.51 10.41 1.09
N GLN A 99 4.95 10.98 2.23
CA GLN A 99 6.22 10.65 2.92
C GLN A 99 6.04 9.88 4.23
#